data_AF-G5E0P0-F1
#
_entry.id   AF-G5E0P0-F1
#
_cell.length_a   1.000
_cell.length_b   1.000
_cell.length_c   1.000
_cell.angle_alpha   90.00
_cell.angle_beta   90.00
_cell.angle_gamma   90.00
#
_symmetry.space_group_name_H-M   'P 1'
#
loop_
_entity.id
_entity.type
_entity.pdbx_description
1 polymer ?
#
loop_
_entity_poly.entity_id
_entity_poly.type
_entity_poly.pdbx_seq_one_letter_code
_entity_poly.pdbx_strand_id
1 'polypeptide(L)'
;QFEYAWCLIRSKYPDDMQKGAGILELLLKGSKEEQRDYFYLAVAHHRLKEYENALKYVRTLLKTEPRNTQALELEKVIEKTMQKEGLVGMAIVGGVALGVAGLAGLIGLAISKSK
;
A
#
# COMPACT_ATOMS: atom_id res chain seq x y z
N GLN A 1 27.92 -3.35 -2.65
CA GLN A 1 26.83 -3.90 -3.50
C GLN A 1 25.50 -3.18 -3.26
N PHE A 2 25.13 -2.91 -2.01
CA PHE A 2 23.93 -2.12 -1.68
C PHE A 2 23.88 -0.74 -2.35
N GLU A 3 24.95 0.07 -2.27
CA GLU A 3 24.99 1.41 -2.88
C GLU A 3 24.75 1.38 -4.39
N TYR A 4 25.31 0.38 -5.08
CA TYR A 4 25.10 0.18 -6.50
C TYR A 4 23.63 -0.13 -6.82
N ALA A 5 23.00 -1.04 -6.06
CA ALA A 5 21.58 -1.34 -6.19
C ALA A 5 20.71 -0.09 -5.93
N TRP A 6 21.08 0.71 -4.93
CA TRP A 6 20.37 1.95 -4.59
C TRP A 6 20.47 3.01 -5.69
N CYS A 7 21.63 3.14 -6.33
CA CYS A 7 21.79 3.98 -7.51
C CYS A 7 20.91 3.51 -8.68
N LEU A 8 20.86 2.20 -8.93
CA LEU A 8 20.05 1.60 -9.99
C LEU A 8 18.54 1.86 -9.80
N ILE A 9 18.03 1.74 -8.57
CA ILE A 9 16.61 2.04 -8.24
C ILE A 9 16.25 3.51 -8.51
N ARG A 10 17.23 4.41 -8.43
CA ARG A 10 17.06 5.84 -8.70
C ARG A 10 17.25 6.21 -10.18
N SER A 11 17.62 5.25 -11.03
CA SER A 11 17.70 5.43 -12.48
C SER A 11 16.35 5.84 -13.07
N LYS A 12 16.36 6.31 -14.32
CA LYS A 12 15.14 6.58 -15.09
C LYS A 12 14.66 5.37 -15.89
N TYR A 13 15.53 4.38 -16.09
CA TYR A 13 15.26 3.21 -16.89
C TYR A 13 14.61 2.12 -16.01
N PRO A 14 13.43 1.57 -16.40
CA PRO A 14 12.78 0.50 -15.65
C PRO A 14 13.66 -0.74 -15.45
N ASP A 15 14.43 -1.12 -16.47
CA ASP A 15 15.33 -2.28 -16.43
C ASP A 15 16.41 -2.13 -15.35
N ASP A 16 16.95 -0.93 -15.19
CA ASP A 16 17.90 -0.63 -14.11
C ASP A 16 17.23 -0.75 -12.74
N MET A 17 16.01 -0.22 -12.60
CA MET A 17 15.28 -0.30 -11.34
C MET A 17 14.98 -1.76 -10.95
N GLN A 18 14.56 -2.58 -11.91
CA GLN A 18 14.32 -4.02 -11.70
C GLN A 18 15.61 -4.75 -11.31
N LYS A 19 16.71 -4.45 -12.00
CA LYS A 19 18.02 -5.01 -11.66
C LYS A 19 18.47 -4.59 -10.25
N GLY A 20 18.26 -3.33 -9.89
CA GLY A 20 18.55 -2.82 -8.54
C GLY A 20 17.72 -3.51 -7.47
N ALA A 21 16.42 -3.69 -7.70
CA ALA A 21 15.53 -4.44 -6.80
C ALA A 21 16.00 -5.89 -6.63
N GLY A 22 16.33 -6.60 -7.72
CA GLY A 22 16.83 -7.97 -7.64
C GLY A 22 18.16 -8.11 -6.88
N ILE A 23 19.06 -7.11 -6.99
CA ILE A 23 20.29 -7.08 -6.19
C ILE A 23 19.96 -6.87 -4.71
N LEU A 24 19.03 -5.97 -4.37
CA LEU A 24 18.59 -5.78 -2.97
C LEU A 24 17.97 -7.06 -2.39
N GLU A 25 17.15 -7.79 -3.15
CA GLU A 25 16.57 -9.05 -2.69
C GLU A 25 17.63 -10.14 -2.45
N LEU A 26 18.66 -10.19 -3.30
CA LEU A 26 19.79 -11.10 -3.12
C LEU A 26 20.58 -10.76 -1.85
N LEU A 27 20.77 -9.47 -1.58
CA LEU A 27 21.44 -9.00 -0.37
C LEU A 27 20.62 -9.36 0.89
N LEU A 28 19.30 -9.21 0.85
CA LEU A 28 18.40 -9.58 1.95
C LEU A 28 18.45 -11.09 2.27
N LYS A 29 18.58 -11.95 1.26
CA LYS A 29 18.71 -13.41 1.45
C LYS A 29 20.05 -13.83 2.05
N GLY A 30 21.09 -13.01 1.86
CA GLY A 30 22.45 -13.28 2.35
C GLY A 30 22.75 -12.71 3.73
N SER A 31 22.04 -11.65 4.15
CA SER A 31 22.19 -11.03 5.47
C SER A 31 21.13 -11.55 6.44
N LYS A 32 21.49 -11.71 7.72
CA LYS A 32 20.52 -12.02 8.79
C LYS A 32 19.66 -10.77 9.02
N GLU A 33 18.48 -10.74 8.39
CA GLU A 33 17.34 -9.86 8.69
C GLU A 33 17.70 -8.46 9.20
N GLU A 34 18.39 -7.67 8.39
CA GLU A 34 18.48 -6.24 8.70
C GLU A 34 17.13 -5.59 8.38
N GLN A 35 16.41 -5.16 9.41
CA GLN A 35 15.15 -4.41 9.30
C GLN A 35 15.25 -3.23 8.32
N ARG A 36 16.45 -2.64 8.17
CA ARG A 36 16.72 -1.57 7.21
C ARG A 36 16.56 -2.00 5.75
N ASP A 37 16.91 -3.23 5.40
CA ASP A 37 16.86 -3.71 4.01
C ASP A 37 15.42 -3.83 3.50
N TYR A 38 14.48 -4.15 4.39
CA TYR A 38 13.04 -4.16 4.09
C TYR A 38 12.50 -2.77 3.72
N PHE A 39 13.02 -1.71 4.34
CA PHE A 39 12.63 -0.34 4.01
C PHE A 39 13.06 0.03 2.59
N TYR A 40 14.29 -0.31 2.20
CA TYR A 40 14.80 -0.01 0.86
C TYR A 40 14.12 -0.82 -0.24
N LEU A 41 13.79 -2.09 0.04
CA LEU A 41 12.99 -2.92 -0.88
C LEU A 41 11.58 -2.34 -1.09
N ALA A 42 10.91 -1.90 -0.02
CA ALA A 42 9.62 -1.24 -0.14
C ALA A 42 9.68 0.01 -1.05
N VAL A 43 10.72 0.83 -0.90
CA VAL A 43 10.92 2.00 -1.77
C VAL A 43 11.18 1.59 -3.23
N ALA A 44 11.96 0.52 -3.44
CA ALA A 44 12.25 0.01 -4.78
C ALA A 44 10.97 -0.44 -5.50
N HIS A 45 10.15 -1.28 -4.85
CA HIS A 45 8.88 -1.75 -5.42
C HIS A 45 7.86 -0.63 -5.59
N HIS A 46 7.83 0.36 -4.69
CA HIS A 46 6.98 1.54 -4.85
C HIS A 46 7.33 2.32 -6.13
N ARG A 47 8.63 2.49 -6.45
CA ARG A 47 9.08 3.15 -7.68
C ARG A 47 8.79 2.33 -8.93
N LEU A 48 8.84 1.01 -8.84
CA LEU A 48 8.43 0.08 -9.90
C LEU A 48 6.91 0.01 -10.10
N LYS A 49 6.13 0.74 -9.29
CA LYS A 49 4.65 0.69 -9.23
C LYS A 49 4.09 -0.66 -8.80
N GLU A 50 4.90 -1.50 -8.17
CA GLU A 50 4.49 -2.76 -7.57
C GLU A 50 4.02 -2.51 -6.14
N TYR A 51 2.90 -1.80 -6.01
CA TYR A 51 2.46 -1.29 -4.71
C TYR A 51 2.09 -2.38 -3.70
N GLU A 52 1.59 -3.53 -4.14
CA GLU A 52 1.30 -4.67 -3.26
C GLU A 52 2.57 -5.24 -2.62
N ASN A 53 3.63 -5.42 -3.41
CA ASN A 53 4.93 -5.85 -2.93
C ASN A 53 5.52 -4.82 -1.97
N ALA A 54 5.42 -3.53 -2.32
CA ALA A 54 5.88 -2.44 -1.45
C ALA A 54 5.17 -2.47 -0.08
N LEU A 55 3.84 -2.58 -0.04
CA LEU A 55 3.07 -2.69 1.21
C LEU A 55 3.44 -3.92 2.02
N LYS A 56 3.64 -5.07 1.37
CA LYS A 56 4.05 -6.30 2.05
C LYS A 56 5.37 -6.12 2.80
N TYR A 57 6.37 -5.49 2.18
CA TYR A 57 7.66 -5.23 2.80
C TYR A 57 7.56 -4.20 3.94
N VAL A 58 6.85 -3.09 3.75
CA VAL A 58 6.65 -2.09 4.82
C VAL A 58 5.91 -2.67 6.02
N ARG A 59 4.85 -3.45 5.81
CA ARG A 59 4.11 -4.08 6.91
C ARG A 59 4.94 -5.13 7.64
N THR A 60 5.81 -5.85 6.93
CA THR A 60 6.75 -6.80 7.55
C THR A 60 7.77 -6.06 8.42
N LEU A 61 8.28 -4.92 7.95
CA LEU A 61 9.12 -4.04 8.75
C LEU A 61 8.39 -3.53 9.99
N LEU A 62 7.16 -3.02 9.86
CA LEU A 62 6.36 -2.50 10.97
C LEU A 62 5.96 -3.57 12.00
N LYS A 63 5.84 -4.83 11.61
CA LYS A 63 5.65 -5.94 12.57
C LYS A 63 6.84 -6.08 13.51
N THR A 64 8.04 -5.78 13.02
CA THR A 64 9.28 -5.90 13.79
C THR A 64 9.60 -4.58 14.51
N GLU A 65 9.36 -3.44 13.85
CA GLU A 65 9.56 -2.09 14.39
C GLU A 65 8.29 -1.23 14.28
N PRO A 66 7.28 -1.45 15.14
CA PRO A 66 5.99 -0.74 15.04
C PRO A 66 6.09 0.77 15.34
N ARG A 67 7.19 1.22 15.97
CA ARG A 67 7.45 2.63 16.29
C ARG A 67 8.25 3.36 15.23
N ASN A 68 8.59 2.70 14.12
CA ASN A 68 9.35 3.30 13.04
C ASN A 68 8.46 4.30 12.26
N THR A 69 8.64 5.59 12.53
CA THR A 69 7.87 6.67 11.91
C THR A 69 8.08 6.75 10.40
N GLN A 70 9.29 6.43 9.91
CA GLN A 70 9.60 6.45 8.49
C GLN A 70 8.84 5.35 7.75
N ALA A 71 8.77 4.15 8.31
CA ALA A 71 8.01 3.05 7.74
C ALA A 71 6.49 3.33 7.74
N LEU A 72 5.96 3.92 8.82
CA LEU A 72 4.56 4.34 8.90
C LEU A 72 4.20 5.41 7.87
N GLU A 73 5.10 6.38 7.63
CA GLU A 73 4.90 7.40 6.61
C GLU A 73 4.96 6.80 5.20
N LEU A 74 5.91 5.89 4.95
CA LEU A 74 6.03 5.20 3.68
C LEU A 74 4.78 4.36 3.35
N GLU A 75 4.21 3.65 4.33
CA GLU A 75 2.94 2.93 4.16
C GLU A 75 1.83 3.86 3.67
N LYS A 76 1.63 5.00 4.34
CA LYS A 76 0.62 6.00 3.97
C LYS A 76 0.84 6.57 2.58
N VAL A 77 2.09 6.82 2.20
CA VAL A 77 2.45 7.32 0.86
C VAL A 77 2.09 6.29 -0.21
N ILE A 78 2.40 5.01 0.03
CA ILE A 78 2.05 3.92 -0.89
C ILE A 78 0.53 3.80 -1.02
N GLU A 79 -0.21 3.74 0.09
CA GLU A 79 -1.67 3.62 0.08
C GLU A 79 -2.35 4.81 -0.63
N LYS A 80 -1.88 6.04 -0.37
CA LYS A 80 -2.38 7.24 -1.05
C LYS A 80 -2.09 7.21 -2.54
N THR A 81 -0.94 6.69 -2.96
CA THR A 81 -0.59 6.55 -4.38
C THR A 81 -1.48 5.51 -5.05
N MET A 82 -1.72 4.36 -4.42
CA MET A 82 -2.66 3.35 -4.94
C MET A 82 -4.08 3.89 -5.09
N GLN A 83 -4.58 4.66 -4.11
CA GLN A 83 -5.88 5.32 -4.19
C GLN A 83 -5.94 6.31 -5.35
N LYS A 84 -4.90 7.12 -5.52
CA LYS A 84 -4.80 8.11 -6.61
C LYS A 84 -4.76 7.46 -7.98
N GLU A 85 -4.07 6.34 -8.12
CA GLU A 85 -3.99 5.57 -9.37
C GLU A 85 -5.23 4.68 -9.60
N GLY A 86 -6.25 4.75 -8.73
CA GLY A 86 -7.51 4.01 -8.89
C GLY A 86 -7.39 2.51 -8.62
N LEU A 87 -6.25 2.04 -8.12
CA LEU A 87 -5.99 0.64 -7.79
C LEU A 87 -6.79 0.15 -6.58
N VAL A 88 -7.42 1.06 -5.84
CA VAL A 88 -8.33 0.77 -4.72
C VAL A 88 -9.81 0.63 -5.18
N GLY A 89 -10.05 0.73 -6.49
CA GLY A 89 -11.34 1.01 -7.13
C GLY A 89 -12.45 -0.04 -7.11
N MET A 90 -12.42 -1.07 -6.25
CA MET A 90 -13.55 -2.02 -6.14
C MET A 90 -14.12 -2.21 -4.72
N ALA A 91 -13.44 -1.77 -3.66
CA ALA A 91 -13.91 -2.05 -2.29
C ALA A 91 -14.75 -0.94 -1.64
N ILE A 92 -14.52 0.34 -2.00
CA ILE A 92 -15.06 1.47 -1.22
C ILE A 92 -16.43 1.97 -1.74
N VAL A 93 -16.76 1.73 -3.01
CA VAL A 93 -18.02 2.23 -3.59
C VAL A 93 -19.26 1.46 -3.06
N GLY A 94 -19.07 0.29 -2.43
CA GLY A 94 -20.16 -0.48 -1.82
C GLY A 94 -20.67 0.05 -0.46
N GLY A 95 -19.91 0.92 0.23
CA GLY A 95 -20.20 1.27 1.63
C GLY A 95 -21.06 2.52 1.86
N VAL A 96 -21.21 3.40 0.86
CA VAL A 96 -21.87 4.72 1.06
C VAL A 96 -23.25 4.81 0.39
N ALA A 97 -23.63 3.86 -0.47
CA ALA A 97 -24.88 3.93 -1.23
C ALA A 97 -26.15 3.53 -0.45
N LEU A 98 -26.05 2.93 0.75
CA LEU A 98 -27.21 2.47 1.54
C LEU A 98 -27.65 3.45 2.64
N GLY A 99 -27.31 4.74 2.53
CA GLY A 99 -27.52 5.71 3.61
C GLY A 99 -28.72 6.66 3.48
N VAL A 100 -29.40 6.74 2.32
CA VAL A 100 -30.38 7.83 2.09
C VAL A 100 -31.81 7.33 1.82
N ALA A 101 -32.03 6.03 1.59
CA ALA A 101 -33.38 5.48 1.41
C ALA A 101 -34.05 5.01 2.72
N GLY A 102 -33.37 5.08 3.87
CA GLY A 102 -33.83 4.51 5.14
C GLY A 102 -34.80 5.36 5.97
N LEU A 103 -34.99 6.65 5.64
CA LEU A 103 -35.80 7.56 6.46
C LEU A 103 -37.17 7.92 5.86
N ALA A 104 -37.43 7.61 4.58
CA ALA A 104 -38.76 7.83 3.98
C ALA A 104 -39.72 6.63 4.16
N GLY A 105 -39.19 5.43 4.43
CA GLY A 105 -39.98 4.19 4.51
C GLY A 105 -40.73 3.96 5.83
N LEU A 106 -40.40 4.69 6.91
CA LEU A 106 -41.01 4.44 8.22
C LEU A 106 -42.24 5.32 8.53
N ILE A 107 -42.53 6.33 7.72
CA ILE A 107 -43.71 7.20 7.92
C ILE A 107 -44.93 6.69 7.10
N GLY A 108 -44.71 5.99 5.99
CA GLY A 108 -45.78 5.58 5.07
C GLY A 108 -46.62 4.37 5.49
N LEU A 109 -46.24 3.61 6.52
CA LEU A 109 -46.90 2.35 6.88
C LEU A 109 -47.84 2.43 8.10
N ALA A 110 -48.08 3.63 8.65
CA ALA A 110 -48.87 3.79 9.88
C ALA A 110 -50.29 4.36 9.68
N ILE A 111 -50.71 4.67 8.45
CA ILE A 111 -52.06 5.20 8.16
C ILE A 111 -52.74 4.35 7.09
N SER A 112 -53.14 3.13 7.43
CA SER A 112 -54.20 2.44 6.69
C SER A 112 -54.85 1.35 7.54
N LYS A 113 -55.61 1.76 8.56
CA LYS A 113 -56.73 0.97 9.06
C LYS A 113 -57.70 1.84 9.88
N SER A 114 -58.59 2.54 9.19
CA SER A 114 -59.91 2.91 9.74
C SER A 114 -60.82 3.42 8.63
N LYS A 115 -61.57 2.52 7.99
CA LYS A 115 -63.01 2.65 7.73
C LYS A 115 -63.58 1.31 7.29
#